data_AF-A0A924FBY8-F1
#
_entry.id   AF-A0A924FBY8-F1
#
_cell.length_a   1.000
_cell.length_b   1.000
_cell.length_c   1.000
_cell.angle_alpha   90.00
_cell.angle_beta   90.00
_cell.angle_gamma   90.00
#
_symmetry.space_group_name_H-M   'P 1'
#
loop_
_entity.id
_entity.type
_entity.pdbx_description
1 polymer ?
#
loop_
_entity_poly.entity_id
_entity_poly.type
_entity_poly.pdbx_seq_one_letter_code
_entity_poly.pdbx_strand_id
1 'polypeptide(L)'
;MNLTQRPRSNAHSTPASVKRPSLSTRQLVDLELGLYLLDRLRPDAPPTALPALLTDAPIRHSLTPQQHKYLHRARLILSRFTNPTHWQTLLDAYAAAPADALAYDLCPHYSRFSEKTVGFARNRIGILRKLLS
;
A
#
# COMPACT_ATOMS: atom_id res chain seq x y z
N MET A 1 -41.63 0.03 49.07
CA MET A 1 -41.22 -1.38 48.88
C MET A 1 -42.25 -1.99 47.92
N ASN A 2 -41.99 -2.54 46.74
CA ASN A 2 -40.77 -2.93 46.06
C ASN A 2 -40.98 -2.78 44.52
N LEU A 3 -39.86 -2.74 43.81
CA LEU A 3 -39.64 -2.30 42.43
C LEU A 3 -40.24 -3.23 41.36
N THR A 4 -40.94 -2.67 40.37
CA THR A 4 -41.26 -3.38 39.12
C THR A 4 -40.07 -3.33 38.18
N GLN A 5 -39.19 -4.34 38.24
CA GLN A 5 -38.07 -4.53 37.31
C GLN A 5 -38.60 -4.89 35.92
N ARG A 6 -38.30 -4.06 34.91
CA ARG A 6 -38.34 -4.44 33.49
C ARG A 6 -37.08 -5.27 33.17
N PRO A 7 -37.20 -6.41 32.47
CA PRO A 7 -36.03 -7.08 31.93
C PRO A 7 -35.48 -6.24 30.75
N ARG A 8 -34.38 -5.53 30.98
CA ARG A 8 -33.43 -5.16 29.93
C ARG A 8 -32.71 -6.45 29.53
N SER A 9 -32.74 -6.79 28.25
CA SER A 9 -31.61 -7.33 27.47
C SER A 9 -32.16 -7.94 26.20
N ASN A 10 -31.96 -7.30 25.05
CA ASN A 10 -31.57 -8.03 23.86
C ASN A 10 -30.52 -7.22 23.14
N ALA A 11 -29.33 -7.81 23.16
CA ALA A 11 -28.09 -7.36 22.60
C ALA A 11 -28.31 -6.83 21.18
N HIS A 12 -28.06 -5.52 21.01
CA HIS A 12 -27.66 -5.02 19.72
C HIS A 12 -26.33 -5.70 19.42
N SER A 13 -26.35 -6.70 18.54
CA SER A 13 -25.14 -7.28 17.96
C SER A 13 -24.43 -6.15 17.21
N THR A 14 -23.57 -5.43 17.90
CA THR A 14 -22.54 -4.63 17.26
C THR A 14 -21.76 -5.61 16.41
N PRO A 15 -21.72 -5.47 15.08
CA PRO A 15 -20.78 -6.25 14.30
C PRO A 15 -19.42 -5.88 14.88
N ALA A 16 -18.74 -6.87 15.46
CA ALA A 16 -17.38 -6.72 15.93
C ALA A 16 -16.64 -6.05 14.78
N SER A 17 -16.30 -4.77 14.96
CA SER A 17 -15.46 -4.04 14.03
C SER A 17 -14.14 -4.79 14.10
N VAL A 18 -14.00 -5.76 13.19
CA VAL A 18 -12.77 -6.49 12.96
C VAL A 18 -11.77 -5.36 12.79
N LYS A 19 -10.91 -5.18 13.79
CA LYS A 19 -9.76 -4.29 13.72
C LYS A 19 -8.91 -4.85 12.59
N ARG A 20 -9.28 -4.50 11.36
CA ARG A 20 -8.45 -4.74 10.19
C ARG A 20 -7.14 -4.04 10.53
N PRO A 21 -5.98 -4.67 10.27
CA PRO A 21 -4.71 -4.03 10.50
C PRO A 21 -4.70 -2.71 9.74
N SER A 22 -4.86 -1.61 10.49
CA SER A 22 -4.92 -0.28 9.92
C SER A 22 -3.49 0.13 9.64
N LEU A 23 -3.11 0.19 8.36
CA LEU A 23 -1.87 0.81 7.95
C LEU A 23 -1.84 2.25 8.49
N SER A 24 -0.74 2.63 9.14
CA SER A 24 -0.55 4.05 9.45
C SER A 24 -0.47 4.86 8.14
N THR A 25 -0.86 6.14 8.18
CA THR A 25 -0.79 7.02 7.00
C THR A 25 0.60 7.02 6.36
N ARG A 26 1.65 6.97 7.18
CA ARG A 26 3.04 6.89 6.70
C ARG A 26 3.32 5.58 5.98
N GLN A 27 2.93 4.44 6.55
CA GLN A 27 3.09 3.14 5.89
C GLN A 27 2.29 3.05 4.59
N LEU A 28 1.09 3.64 4.56
CA LEU A 28 0.26 3.69 3.37
C LEU A 28 0.92 4.49 2.25
N VAL A 29 1.44 5.67 2.55
CA VAL A 29 2.18 6.52 1.59
C VAL A 29 3.46 5.84 1.14
N ASP A 30 4.23 5.27 2.08
CA ASP A 30 5.48 4.58 1.78
C ASP A 30 5.23 3.34 0.89
N LEU A 31 4.15 2.58 1.12
CA LEU A 31 3.76 1.44 0.29
C LEU A 31 3.39 1.89 -1.13
N GLU A 32 2.55 2.91 -1.25
CA GLU A 32 2.16 3.42 -2.57
C GLU A 32 3.34 4.06 -3.31
N LEU A 33 4.31 4.64 -2.59
CA LEU A 33 5.56 5.10 -3.18
C LEU A 33 6.33 3.94 -3.81
N GLY A 34 6.34 2.79 -3.13
CA GLY A 34 6.90 1.55 -3.65
C GLY A 34 6.19 1.06 -4.91
N LEU A 35 4.86 1.02 -4.90
CA LEU A 35 4.06 0.64 -6.07
C LEU A 35 4.27 1.62 -7.24
N TYR A 36 4.32 2.93 -6.97
CA TYR A 36 4.60 3.94 -7.97
C TYR A 36 6.00 3.76 -8.59
N LEU A 37 7.01 3.48 -7.76
CA LEU A 37 8.35 3.20 -8.26
C LEU A 37 8.35 1.96 -9.16
N LEU A 38 7.64 0.91 -8.77
CA LEU A 38 7.52 -0.32 -9.53
C LEU A 38 6.84 -0.07 -10.88
N ASP A 39 5.75 0.70 -10.92
CA ASP A 39 5.07 1.10 -12.15
C ASP A 39 6.01 1.87 -13.11
N ARG A 40 6.86 2.75 -12.56
CA ARG A 40 7.82 3.54 -13.35
C ARG A 40 9.04 2.76 -13.85
N LEU A 41 9.44 1.70 -13.16
CA LEU A 41 10.64 0.93 -13.50
C LEU A 41 10.31 -0.38 -14.24
N ARG A 42 9.23 -1.04 -13.84
CA ARG A 42 8.78 -2.35 -14.34
C ARG A 42 7.24 -2.44 -14.26
N PRO A 43 6.50 -1.83 -15.20
CA PRO A 43 5.04 -1.85 -15.20
C PRO A 43 4.46 -3.28 -15.26
N ASP A 44 5.20 -4.23 -15.85
CA ASP A 44 4.79 -5.64 -15.93
C ASP A 44 5.11 -6.46 -14.67
N ALA A 45 5.75 -5.88 -13.65
CA ALA A 45 6.12 -6.61 -12.45
C ALA A 45 4.97 -6.69 -11.44
N PRO A 46 4.86 -7.80 -10.69
CA PRO A 46 3.88 -7.91 -9.62
C PRO A 46 4.25 -6.98 -8.45
N PRO A 47 3.29 -6.48 -7.66
CA PRO A 47 3.54 -5.65 -6.48
C PRO A 47 4.52 -6.29 -5.47
N THR A 48 4.64 -7.62 -5.45
CA THR A 48 5.58 -8.37 -4.59
C THR A 48 7.04 -8.26 -5.03
N ALA A 49 7.33 -7.72 -6.21
CA ALA A 49 8.69 -7.60 -6.74
C ALA A 49 9.49 -6.41 -6.17
N LEU A 50 8.86 -5.51 -5.40
CA LEU A 50 9.53 -4.33 -4.84
C LEU A 50 10.77 -4.66 -3.99
N PRO A 51 10.75 -5.62 -3.04
CA PRO A 51 11.91 -5.91 -2.22
C PRO A 51 13.11 -6.31 -3.10
N ALA A 52 12.89 -7.19 -4.08
CA ALA A 52 13.94 -7.59 -5.03
C ALA A 52 14.50 -6.40 -5.83
N LEU A 53 13.65 -5.43 -6.20
CA LEU A 53 14.07 -4.20 -6.89
C LEU A 53 14.95 -3.30 -6.02
N LEU A 54 14.66 -3.22 -4.71
CA LEU A 54 15.41 -2.41 -3.76
C LEU A 54 16.76 -3.04 -3.41
N THR A 55 16.83 -4.36 -3.26
CA THR A 55 18.04 -5.11 -2.82
C THR A 55 19.01 -5.46 -3.94
N ASP A 56 18.90 -4.80 -5.10
CA ASP A 56 19.84 -4.94 -6.22
C ASP A 56 19.53 -6.08 -7.21
N ALA A 57 18.27 -6.18 -7.64
CA ALA A 57 17.99 -6.83 -8.92
C ALA A 57 18.83 -6.14 -10.00
N PRO A 58 19.60 -6.88 -10.81
CA PRO A 58 20.28 -6.29 -11.94
C PRO A 58 19.18 -5.91 -12.92
N ILE A 59 18.82 -4.63 -12.96
CA ILE A 59 17.94 -4.10 -13.99
C ILE A 59 18.80 -4.07 -15.24
N ARG A 60 18.95 -5.24 -15.87
CA ARG A 60 20.01 -5.54 -16.84
C ARG A 60 19.90 -4.72 -18.12
N HIS A 61 18.84 -3.95 -18.34
CA HIS A 61 18.68 -3.16 -19.55
C HIS A 61 18.02 -1.80 -19.28
N SER A 62 18.77 -0.74 -19.62
CA SER A 62 18.28 0.59 -20.04
C SER A 62 17.30 1.32 -19.12
N LEU A 63 17.63 1.51 -17.84
CA LEU A 63 16.98 2.59 -17.10
C LEU A 63 17.49 3.95 -17.57
N THR A 64 16.59 4.90 -17.70
CA THR A 64 16.91 6.31 -17.94
C THR A 64 17.61 6.92 -16.71
N PRO A 65 18.38 8.02 -16.87
CA PRO A 65 18.99 8.74 -15.74
C PRO A 65 17.97 9.18 -14.67
N GLN A 66 16.75 9.52 -15.09
CA GLN A 66 15.65 9.86 -14.19
C GLN A 66 15.19 8.67 -13.36
N GLN A 67 15.08 7.49 -13.98
CA GLN A 67 14.75 6.24 -13.29
C GLN A 67 15.84 5.82 -12.30
N HIS A 68 17.13 6.04 -12.62
CA HIS A 68 18.23 5.83 -11.67
C HIS A 68 18.08 6.72 -10.44
N LYS A 69 17.77 8.00 -10.64
CA LYS A 69 17.55 8.95 -9.54
C LYS A 69 16.37 8.53 -8.66
N TYR A 70 15.27 8.08 -9.26
CA TYR A 70 14.10 7.59 -8.53
C TYR A 70 14.43 6.33 -7.74
N LEU A 71 15.13 5.36 -8.34
CA LEU A 71 15.54 4.13 -7.65
C LEU A 71 16.47 4.44 -6.47
N HIS A 72 17.48 5.29 -6.66
CA HIS A 72 18.41 5.66 -5.60
C HIS A 72 17.68 6.32 -4.41
N ARG A 73 16.79 7.28 -4.69
CA ARG A 73 16.01 7.94 -3.63
C ARG A 73 15.03 6.98 -2.96
N ALA A 74 14.35 6.16 -3.74
CA ALA A 74 13.44 5.17 -3.20
C ALA A 74 14.18 4.17 -2.30
N ARG A 75 15.39 3.72 -2.65
CA ARG A 75 16.22 2.87 -1.77
C ARG A 75 16.50 3.52 -0.41
N LEU A 76 16.70 4.83 -0.35
CA LEU A 76 16.90 5.55 0.91
C LEU A 76 15.60 5.61 1.75
N ILE A 77 14.46 5.90 1.12
CA ILE A 77 13.17 6.09 1.80
C ILE A 77 12.53 4.75 2.20
N LEU A 78 12.61 3.78 1.28
CA LEU A 78 11.96 2.46 1.32
C LEU A 78 12.91 1.35 1.76
N SER A 79 14.09 1.67 2.29
CA SER A 79 15.07 0.70 2.79
C SER A 79 14.46 -0.37 3.72
N ARG A 80 13.45 0.01 4.51
CA ARG A 80 12.71 -0.88 5.42
C ARG A 80 11.83 -1.94 4.72
N PHE A 81 11.49 -1.74 3.44
CA PHE A 81 10.69 -2.69 2.64
C PHE A 81 11.54 -3.64 1.80
N THR A 82 12.85 -3.68 2.05
CA THR A 82 13.75 -4.72 1.51
C THR A 82 13.43 -6.11 2.08
N ASN A 83 12.73 -6.19 3.22
CA ASN A 83 12.25 -7.45 3.78
C ASN A 83 10.96 -7.89 3.06
N PRO A 84 10.97 -9.01 2.31
CA PRO A 84 9.82 -9.45 1.53
C PRO A 84 8.62 -9.87 2.39
N THR A 85 8.86 -10.45 3.56
CA THR A 85 7.79 -10.83 4.49
C THR A 85 7.08 -9.60 5.02
N HIS A 86 7.84 -8.58 5.42
CA HIS A 86 7.27 -7.31 5.90
C HIS A 86 6.45 -6.63 4.80
N TRP A 87 6.99 -6.60 3.58
CA TRP A 87 6.30 -6.05 2.42
C TRP A 87 4.99 -6.79 2.12
N GLN A 88 4.99 -8.12 2.13
CA GLN A 88 3.80 -8.92 1.90
C GLN A 88 2.71 -8.63 2.94
N THR A 89 3.05 -8.59 4.23
CA THR A 89 2.10 -8.25 5.29
C THR A 89 1.45 -6.89 5.08
N LEU A 90 2.21 -5.91 4.56
CA LEU A 90 1.67 -4.59 4.27
C LEU A 90 0.77 -4.59 3.03
N LEU A 91 1.09 -5.38 2.01
CA LEU A 91 0.20 -5.60 0.85
C LEU A 91 -1.11 -6.26 1.26
N ASP A 92 -1.07 -7.21 2.19
CA ASP A 92 -2.27 -7.86 2.75
C ASP A 92 -3.13 -6.84 3.52
N ALA A 93 -2.50 -6.01 4.35
CA ALA A 93 -3.18 -4.92 5.05
C ALA A 93 -3.72 -3.85 4.08
N TYR A 94 -3.02 -3.57 2.98
CA TYR A 94 -3.45 -2.65 1.93
C TYR A 94 -4.67 -3.18 1.18
N ALA A 95 -4.68 -4.46 0.83
CA ALA A 95 -5.81 -5.12 0.17
C ALA A 95 -7.05 -5.19 1.07
N ALA A 96 -6.88 -5.25 2.39
CA ALA A 96 -7.96 -5.24 3.36
C ALA A 96 -8.52 -3.84 3.69
N ALA A 97 -7.81 -2.77 3.28
CA ALA A 97 -8.17 -1.39 3.55
C ALA A 97 -9.34 -0.91 2.67
N PRO A 98 -10.08 0.14 3.10
CA PRO A 98 -11.17 0.71 2.31
C PRO A 98 -10.66 1.23 0.96
N ALA A 99 -11.25 0.73 -0.13
CA ALA A 99 -10.78 0.98 -1.49
C ALA A 99 -10.83 2.47 -1.90
N ASP A 100 -11.70 3.25 -1.29
CA ASP A 100 -11.86 4.70 -1.47
C ASP A 100 -10.65 5.51 -0.98
N ALA A 101 -9.88 4.99 -0.03
CA ALA A 101 -8.71 5.65 0.55
C ALA A 101 -7.38 5.29 -0.15
N LEU A 102 -7.40 4.36 -1.11
CA LEU A 102 -6.21 3.81 -1.76
C LEU A 102 -5.89 4.52 -3.07
N ALA A 103 -4.61 4.68 -3.40
CA ALA A 103 -4.18 5.19 -4.71
C ALA A 103 -4.07 4.10 -5.79
N TYR A 104 -3.94 2.84 -5.40
CA TYR A 104 -3.82 1.69 -6.31
C TYR A 104 -4.89 0.64 -6.03
N ASP A 105 -5.29 -0.08 -7.07
CA ASP A 105 -5.99 -1.35 -6.97
C ASP A 105 -5.01 -2.51 -7.10
N LEU A 106 -5.17 -3.52 -6.26
CA LEU A 106 -4.40 -4.76 -6.31
C LEU A 106 -5.29 -5.87 -6.87
N CYS A 107 -4.80 -6.64 -7.84
CA CYS A 107 -5.51 -7.84 -8.29
C CYS A 107 -5.57 -8.88 -7.15
N PRO A 108 -6.65 -9.69 -7.08
CA PRO A 108 -6.63 -10.93 -6.32
C PRO A 108 -5.41 -11.73 -6.75
N HIS A 109 -4.61 -12.22 -5.80
CA HIS A 109 -3.32 -12.92 -5.99
C HIS A 109 -2.07 -12.05 -6.24
N TYR A 110 -2.13 -10.72 -6.13
CA TYR A 110 -0.95 -9.85 -6.25
C TYR A 110 -0.17 -10.04 -7.55
N SER A 111 -0.86 -10.44 -8.62
CA SER A 111 -0.25 -10.68 -9.93
C SER A 111 -0.01 -9.37 -10.68
N ARG A 112 -0.90 -8.39 -10.48
CA ARG A 112 -0.88 -7.06 -11.09
C ARG A 112 -1.45 -6.02 -10.12
N PHE A 113 -1.17 -4.77 -10.42
CA PHE A 113 -1.73 -3.61 -9.73
C PHE A 113 -1.97 -2.49 -10.76
N SER A 114 -2.89 -1.58 -10.46
CA SER A 114 -3.20 -0.46 -11.36
C SER A 114 -3.48 0.82 -10.57
N GLU A 115 -3.02 1.94 -11.10
CA GLU A 115 -3.31 3.27 -10.53
C GLU A 115 -4.81 3.58 -10.64
N LYS A 116 -5.40 4.11 -9.56
CA LYS A 116 -6.75 4.67 -9.59
C LYS A 116 -6.74 6.03 -10.26
N THR A 117 -7.52 6.17 -11.32
CA THR A 117 -7.57 7.38 -12.15
C THR A 117 -8.57 8.44 -11.66
N VAL A 118 -9.36 8.14 -10.62
CA VAL A 118 -10.43 9.02 -10.11
C VAL A 118 -10.11 9.63 -8.73
N GLY A 119 -10.57 10.87 -8.51
CA GLY A 119 -10.62 11.50 -7.19
C GLY A 119 -9.26 11.69 -6.51
N PHE A 120 -9.19 11.29 -5.23
CA PHE A 120 -8.05 11.48 -4.31
C PHE A 120 -6.73 10.86 -4.79
N ALA A 121 -6.80 9.77 -5.56
CA ALA A 121 -5.64 9.05 -6.06
C ALA A 121 -4.75 9.92 -6.98
N ARG A 122 -5.35 10.77 -7.83
CA ARG A 122 -4.59 11.67 -8.73
C ARG A 122 -3.69 12.65 -7.98
N ASN A 123 -4.22 13.27 -6.92
CA ASN A 123 -3.43 14.16 -6.07
C ASN A 123 -2.31 13.37 -5.36
N ARG A 124 -2.65 12.18 -4.87
CA ARG A 124 -1.72 11.28 -4.19
C ARG A 124 -0.53 10.89 -5.05
N ILE A 125 -0.76 10.50 -6.31
CA ILE A 125 0.30 10.16 -7.27
C ILE A 125 1.19 11.37 -7.58
N GLY A 126 0.59 12.57 -7.65
CA GLY A 126 1.33 13.83 -7.75
C GLY A 126 2.31 14.04 -6.57
N ILE A 127 1.89 13.72 -5.34
CA ILE A 127 2.72 13.77 -4.14
C ILE A 127 3.85 12.72 -4.20
N LEU A 128 3.53 11.48 -4.55
CA LEU A 128 4.52 10.39 -4.65
C LEU A 128 5.62 10.72 -5.67
N ARG A 129 5.23 11.30 -6.81
CA ARG A 129 6.19 11.79 -7.81
C ARG A 129 7.10 12.88 -7.26
N LYS A 130 6.57 13.83 -6.49
CA LYS A 130 7.37 14.91 -5.87
C LYS A 130 8.37 14.37 -4.84
N LEU A 131 8.05 13.29 -4.14
CA LEU A 131 8.97 12.65 -3.20
C LEU A 131 10.18 12.02 -3.90
N LEU A 132 10.03 11.61 -5.16
CA LEU A 132 11.12 11.01 -5.96
C LEU A 132 11.85 12.02 -6.86
N SER A 133 11.27 13.20 -7.12
CA SER A 133 11.81 14.24 -8.05
C SER A 133 12.95 15.08 -7.50
#